data_AF-A0A1B9MVS2-F1
#
_entry.id   AF-A0A1B9MVS2-F1
#
_cell.length_a   1.000
_cell.length_b   1.000
_cell.length_c   1.000
_cell.angle_alpha   90.00
_cell.angle_beta   90.00
_cell.angle_gamma   90.00
#
_symmetry.space_group_name_H-M   'P 1'
#
loop_
_entity.id
_entity.type
_entity.pdbx_description
1 polymer ?
#
loop_
_entity_poly.entity_id
_entity_poly.type
_entity_poly.pdbx_seq_one_letter_code
_entity_poly.pdbx_strand_id
1 'polypeptide(L)'
;MQLHRAVENGYGRAYCKMISDVEIQDTKEAEIKAQSNELYDKLSDSDYLEIEEKIMKAFGWDDVDTDSVQKALKLICYEKAEFIFNEKNKKSFY
;
A
#
# COMPACT_ATOMS: atom_id res chain seq x y z
N MET A 1 3.75 -46.18 11.43
CA MET A 1 2.65 -45.40 12.07
C MET A 1 3.08 -44.04 12.61
N GLN A 2 4.34 -43.81 13.06
CA GLN A 2 4.74 -42.50 13.61
C GLN A 2 5.09 -41.44 12.54
N LEU A 3 5.67 -41.86 11.40
CA LEU A 3 6.01 -40.96 10.28
C LEU A 3 4.78 -40.25 9.68
N HIS A 4 3.64 -40.93 9.59
CA HIS A 4 2.43 -40.37 8.97
C HIS A 4 1.86 -39.18 9.79
N ARG A 5 1.76 -39.33 11.12
CA ARG A 5 1.34 -38.24 12.03
C ARG A 5 2.30 -37.05 12.03
N ALA A 6 3.60 -37.28 11.90
CA ALA A 6 4.59 -36.20 11.85
C ALA A 6 4.48 -35.39 10.55
N VAL A 7 4.26 -36.06 9.42
CA VAL A 7 4.04 -35.43 8.12
C VAL A 7 2.72 -34.66 8.10
N GLU A 8 1.62 -35.24 8.58
CA GLU A 8 0.31 -34.54 8.71
C GLU A 8 0.40 -33.28 9.59
N ASN A 9 1.08 -33.38 10.73
CA ASN A 9 1.31 -32.23 11.63
C ASN A 9 2.25 -31.17 11.03
N GLY A 10 3.06 -31.53 10.05
CA GLY A 10 3.92 -30.62 9.29
C GLY A 10 3.12 -29.83 8.25
N TYR A 11 2.30 -30.53 7.46
CA TYR A 11 1.42 -29.91 6.47
C TYR A 11 0.40 -28.96 7.12
N GLY A 12 -0.24 -29.39 8.22
CA GLY A 12 -1.17 -28.53 8.95
C GLY A 12 -0.52 -27.25 9.48
N ARG A 13 0.71 -27.35 10.01
CA ARG A 13 1.46 -26.16 10.48
C ARG A 13 1.86 -25.23 9.35
N ALA A 14 2.31 -25.77 8.21
CA ALA A 14 2.65 -24.97 7.04
C ALA A 14 1.42 -24.22 6.50
N TYR A 15 0.27 -24.89 6.45
CA TYR A 15 -0.99 -24.30 6.00
C TYR A 15 -1.49 -23.20 6.94
N CYS A 16 -1.50 -23.43 8.26
CA CYS A 16 -1.88 -22.40 9.23
C CYS A 16 -0.95 -21.17 9.17
N LYS A 17 0.35 -21.39 8.97
CA LYS A 17 1.31 -20.29 8.80
C LYS A 17 1.01 -19.50 7.52
N MET A 18 0.76 -20.18 6.41
CA MET A 18 0.42 -19.52 5.14
C MET A 18 -0.85 -18.67 5.25
N ILE A 19 -1.91 -19.19 5.88
CA ILE A 19 -3.13 -18.41 6.13
C ILE A 19 -2.82 -17.19 7.00
N SER A 20 -2.11 -17.38 8.10
CA SER A 20 -1.76 -16.26 9.00
C SER A 20 -0.92 -15.20 8.28
N ASP A 21 0.03 -15.59 7.43
CA ASP A 21 0.87 -14.68 6.66
C ASP A 21 0.02 -13.87 5.65
N VAL A 22 -0.95 -14.53 5.00
CA VAL A 22 -1.92 -13.87 4.09
C VAL A 22 -2.81 -12.88 4.83
N GLU A 23 -3.38 -13.27 5.97
CA GLU A 23 -4.24 -12.40 6.78
C GLU A 23 -3.48 -11.16 7.29
N ILE A 24 -2.21 -11.32 7.69
CA ILE A 24 -1.34 -10.21 8.08
C ILE A 24 -1.08 -9.28 6.89
N GLN A 25 -0.83 -9.85 5.71
CA GLN A 25 -0.60 -9.06 4.50
C GLN A 25 -1.85 -8.29 4.06
N ASP A 26 -3.03 -8.91 4.09
CA ASP A 26 -4.31 -8.24 3.80
C ASP A 26 -4.59 -7.12 4.80
N THR A 27 -4.28 -7.34 6.09
CA THR A 27 -4.44 -6.30 7.12
C THR A 27 -3.49 -5.13 6.88
N LYS A 28 -2.22 -5.40 6.53
CA LYS A 28 -1.24 -4.38 6.14
C LYS A 28 -1.74 -3.57 4.94
N GLU A 29 -2.17 -4.26 3.89
CA GLU A 29 -2.67 -3.66 2.64
C GLU A 29 -3.88 -2.75 2.92
N ALA A 30 -4.82 -3.20 3.77
CA ALA A 30 -6.00 -2.44 4.16
C ALA A 30 -5.64 -1.16 4.94
N GLU A 31 -4.68 -1.23 5.87
CA GLU A 31 -4.22 -0.06 6.64
C GLU A 31 -3.54 0.98 5.74
N ILE A 32 -2.62 0.53 4.86
CA ILE A 32 -1.95 1.41 3.90
C ILE A 32 -2.98 2.07 2.97
N LYS A 33 -3.95 1.31 2.48
CA LYS A 33 -5.00 1.84 1.60
C LYS A 33 -5.89 2.86 2.30
N ALA A 34 -6.29 2.59 3.54
CA ALA A 34 -7.06 3.54 4.35
C ALA A 34 -6.27 4.85 4.56
N GLN A 35 -4.99 4.74 4.94
CA GLN A 35 -4.13 5.90 5.14
C GLN A 35 -3.86 6.66 3.83
N SER A 36 -3.70 5.95 2.71
CA SER A 36 -3.57 6.54 1.37
C SER A 36 -4.80 7.36 0.99
N ASN A 37 -6.00 6.83 1.24
CA ASN A 37 -7.25 7.54 0.96
C ASN A 37 -7.35 8.79 1.84
N GLU A 38 -7.01 8.70 3.13
CA GLU A 38 -7.02 9.86 4.02
C GLU A 38 -6.03 10.94 3.58
N LEU A 39 -4.84 10.57 3.08
CA LEU A 39 -3.87 11.52 2.52
C LEU A 39 -4.42 12.20 1.27
N TYR A 40 -5.09 11.44 0.40
CA TYR A 40 -5.70 11.97 -0.82
C TYR A 40 -6.86 12.92 -0.49
N ASP A 41 -7.74 12.54 0.42
CA ASP A 41 -8.91 13.33 0.82
C ASP A 41 -8.53 14.64 1.55
N LYS A 42 -7.32 14.70 2.10
CA LYS A 42 -6.77 15.91 2.75
C LYS A 42 -6.06 16.86 1.80
N LEU A 43 -5.87 16.50 0.53
CA LEU A 43 -5.32 17.42 -0.46
C LEU A 43 -6.31 18.58 -0.65
N SER A 44 -5.82 19.80 -0.48
CA SER A 44 -6.59 20.98 -0.86
C SER A 44 -6.66 21.11 -2.38
N ASP A 45 -7.63 21.86 -2.89
CA ASP A 45 -7.70 22.20 -4.32
C ASP A 45 -6.39 22.85 -4.82
N SER A 46 -5.73 23.65 -3.97
CA SER A 46 -4.42 24.23 -4.28
C SER A 46 -3.30 23.19 -4.36
N ASP A 47 -3.27 22.21 -3.46
CA ASP A 47 -2.27 21.14 -3.50
C ASP A 47 -2.45 20.29 -4.76
N TYR A 48 -3.70 19.99 -5.10
CA TYR A 48 -4.05 19.25 -6.31
C TYR A 48 -3.55 19.98 -7.57
N LEU A 49 -3.90 21.27 -7.71
CA LEU A 49 -3.49 22.10 -8.85
C LEU A 49 -1.97 22.20 -8.95
N GLU A 50 -1.27 22.41 -7.83
CA GLU A 50 0.20 22.51 -7.84
C GLU A 50 0.86 21.21 -8.34
N ILE A 51 0.32 20.06 -7.93
CA ILE A 51 0.86 18.76 -8.35
C ILE A 51 0.49 18.45 -9.81
N GLU A 52 -0.73 18.77 -10.23
CA GLU A 52 -1.18 18.66 -11.61
C GLU A 52 -0.28 19.46 -12.55
N GLU A 53 -0.03 20.74 -12.24
CA GLU A 53 0.84 21.61 -13.03
C GLU A 53 2.27 21.03 -13.14
N LYS A 54 2.81 20.46 -12.05
CA LYS A 54 4.13 19.83 -12.07
C LYS A 54 4.16 18.61 -12.99
N ILE A 55 3.12 17.77 -12.96
CA ILE A 55 2.99 16.60 -13.82
C ILE A 55 2.88 17.04 -15.29
N MET A 56 1.96 17.94 -15.60
CA MET A 56 1.76 18.47 -16.96
C MET A 56 3.01 19.16 -17.50
N LYS A 57 3.74 19.91 -16.68
CA LYS A 57 5.01 20.54 -17.09
C LYS A 57 6.11 19.52 -17.37
N ALA A 58 6.14 18.39 -16.67
CA ALA A 58 7.16 17.37 -16.86
C ALA A 58 6.93 16.52 -18.11
N PHE A 59 5.67 16.24 -18.44
CA PHE A 59 5.30 15.32 -19.52
C PHE A 59 4.76 16.03 -20.78
N GLY A 60 4.43 17.31 -20.70
CA GLY A 60 3.77 18.07 -21.76
C GLY A 60 2.27 18.23 -21.50
N TRP A 61 1.76 19.44 -21.73
CA TRP A 61 0.36 19.78 -21.45
C TRP A 61 -0.63 19.10 -22.40
N ASP A 62 -0.19 18.73 -23.60
CA ASP A 62 -1.04 18.11 -24.63
C ASP A 62 -1.12 16.58 -24.50
N ASP A 63 -0.18 15.98 -23.75
CA ASP A 63 0.00 14.52 -23.70
C ASP A 63 -0.54 13.89 -22.40
N VAL A 64 -1.01 14.70 -21.44
CA VAL A 64 -1.48 14.23 -20.14
C VAL A 64 -2.94 14.59 -19.93
N ASP A 65 -3.80 13.57 -19.86
CA ASP A 65 -5.19 13.74 -19.47
C ASP A 65 -5.37 13.78 -17.93
N THR A 66 -6.45 14.43 -17.48
CA THR A 66 -6.74 14.61 -16.05
C THR A 66 -6.91 13.29 -15.28
N ASP A 67 -7.42 12.21 -15.90
CA ASP A 67 -7.53 10.91 -15.22
C ASP A 67 -6.15 10.33 -14.93
N SER A 68 -5.19 10.52 -15.84
CA SER A 68 -3.79 10.11 -15.64
C SER A 68 -3.15 10.88 -14.48
N VAL A 69 -3.43 12.18 -14.34
CA VAL A 69 -2.99 12.98 -13.18
C VAL A 69 -3.60 12.46 -11.88
N GLN A 70 -4.91 12.19 -11.85
CA GLN A 70 -5.57 11.65 -10.66
C GLN A 70 -5.03 10.28 -10.26
N LYS A 71 -4.73 9.40 -11.23
CA LYS A 71 -4.10 8.10 -10.96
C LYS A 71 -2.70 8.27 -10.38
N ALA A 72 -1.90 9.19 -10.93
CA ALA A 72 -0.57 9.49 -10.41
C ALA A 72 -0.64 10.02 -8.97
N LEU A 73 -1.57 10.93 -8.68
CA LEU A 73 -1.81 11.44 -7.34
C LEU A 73 -2.17 10.35 -6.34
N LYS A 74 -3.12 9.46 -6.69
CA LYS A 74 -3.49 8.33 -5.82
C LYS A 74 -2.30 7.41 -5.57
N LEU A 75 -1.47 7.16 -6.58
CA LEU A 75 -0.26 6.35 -6.43
C LEU A 75 0.76 7.02 -5.49
N ILE A 76 0.98 8.34 -5.63
CA ILE A 76 1.87 9.10 -4.74
C ILE A 76 1.37 9.03 -3.29
N CYS A 77 0.07 9.17 -3.05
CA CYS A 77 -0.52 9.02 -1.72
C CYS A 77 -0.32 7.60 -1.16
N TYR A 78 -0.42 6.56 -2.00
CA TYR A 78 -0.19 5.18 -1.59
C TYR A 78 1.27 4.95 -1.19
N GLU A 79 2.23 5.34 -2.03
CA GLU A 79 3.67 5.24 -1.75
C GLU A 79 4.04 5.99 -0.45
N LYS A 80 3.42 7.17 -0.23
CA LYS A 80 3.59 7.93 1.00
C LYS A 80 3.03 7.20 2.22
N ALA A 81 1.84 6.60 2.09
CA ALA A 81 1.21 5.82 3.15
C ALA A 81 2.05 4.58 3.50
N GLU A 82 2.54 3.85 2.50
CA GLU A 82 3.44 2.71 2.70
C GLU A 82 4.73 3.12 3.42
N PHE A 83 5.35 4.23 3.01
CA PHE A 83 6.52 4.77 3.71
C PHE A 83 6.23 5.05 5.19
N ILE A 84 5.11 5.72 5.50
CA ILE A 84 4.73 6.03 6.88
C ILE A 84 4.46 4.75 7.68
N PHE A 85 3.74 3.79 7.09
CA PHE A 85 3.47 2.50 7.71
C PHE A 85 4.78 1.77 8.04
N ASN A 86 5.69 1.68 7.09
CA ASN A 86 6.99 1.03 7.27
C ASN A 86 7.83 1.74 8.34
N GLU A 87 7.85 3.07 8.38
CA GLU A 87 8.56 3.83 9.42
C GLU A 87 7.96 3.66 10.82
N LYS A 88 6.62 3.62 10.95
CA LYS A 88 5.96 3.32 12.23
C LYS A 88 6.32 1.92 12.73
N ASN A 89 6.29 0.93 11.84
CA ASN A 89 6.58 -0.46 12.19
C ASN A 89 8.07 -0.68 12.46
N LYS A 90 8.99 0.01 11.77
CA LYS A 90 10.42 0.00 12.13
C LYS A 90 10.67 0.53 13.54
N LYS A 91 9.95 1.59 13.96
CA LYS A 91 10.05 2.15 15.32
C LYS A 91 9.45 1.26 16.42
N SER A 92 8.64 0.27 16.06
CA SER A 92 8.02 -0.65 17.03
C SER A 92 8.94 -1.78 17.51
N PHE A 93 10.13 -1.93 16.92
CA PHE A 93 11.09 -3.01 17.25
C PHE A 93 12.32 -2.54 18.04
N TYR A 94 12.34 -1.29 18.54
CA TYR A 94 13.39 -0.74 19.40
C TYR A 94 12.85 -0.29 20.76
#